data_AF-A0A817UGL3-F1
#
_entry.id   AF-A0A817UGL3-F1
#
_cell.length_a   1.000
_cell.length_b   1.000
_cell.length_c   1.000
_cell.angle_alpha   90.00
_cell.angle_beta   90.00
_cell.angle_gamma   90.00
#
_symmetry.space_group_name_H-M   'P 1'
#
loop_
_entity.id
_entity.type
_entity.pdbx_description
1 polymer ?
#
loop_
_entity_poly.entity_id
_entity_poly.type
_entity_poly.pdbx_seq_one_letter_code
_entity_poly.pdbx_strand_id
1 'polypeptide(L)'
;MLIVFQNLFIIYDGWIFWNYATAALYVKIDMNLSEIAYKDAVFISMYKFVDGPLTPGILIAKKKNFLSMKFRLILQGSTVEFVTRTHIEYVKDIEIHEEGVTANMLDVIRAGLVFHLKESVRCHTLEAREDALVAKIFRKFSKSSKTNYT
;
A
#
# COMPACT_ATOMS: atom_id res chain seq x y z
N MET A 1 -0.95 20.78 5.01
CA MET A 1 0.46 20.33 5.08
C MET A 1 0.81 19.31 3.99
N LEU A 2 0.04 18.22 3.83
CA LEU A 2 0.31 17.17 2.83
C LEU A 2 0.22 17.61 1.36
N ILE A 3 -0.75 18.45 1.02
CA ILE A 3 -0.93 18.97 -0.36
C ILE A 3 0.24 19.87 -0.78
N VAL A 4 0.78 20.67 0.14
CA VAL A 4 1.90 21.58 -0.11
C VAL A 4 3.17 20.79 -0.47
N PHE A 5 3.41 19.67 0.23
CA PHE A 5 4.56 18.82 -0.05
C PHE A 5 4.45 18.15 -1.41
N GLN A 6 3.28 17.63 -1.79
CA GLN A 6 3.07 17.01 -3.11
C GLN A 6 3.24 18.01 -4.25
N ASN A 7 2.72 19.23 -4.09
CA ASN A 7 2.84 20.28 -5.09
C ASN A 7 4.30 20.63 -5.38
N LEU A 8 5.19 20.59 -4.38
CA LEU A 8 6.62 20.83 -4.58
C LEU A 8 7.22 19.81 -5.56
N PHE A 9 6.96 18.52 -5.39
CA PHE A 9 7.50 17.49 -6.30
C PHE A 9 6.96 17.62 -7.71
N ILE A 10 5.69 18.01 -7.86
CA ILE A 10 5.08 18.23 -9.19
C ILE A 10 5.80 19.37 -9.92
N ILE A 11 6.14 20.47 -9.22
CA ILE A 11 6.85 21.62 -9.80
C ILE A 11 8.26 21.24 -10.28
N TYR A 12 8.90 20.25 -9.65
CA TYR A 12 10.24 19.78 -9.98
C TYR A 12 10.25 18.49 -10.82
N ASP A 13 9.14 18.11 -11.44
CA ASP A 13 8.99 16.86 -12.22
C ASP A 13 9.42 15.59 -11.47
N GLY A 14 9.25 15.59 -10.15
CA GLY A 14 9.57 14.48 -9.26
C GLY A 14 8.46 13.43 -9.20
N TRP A 15 8.84 12.19 -8.84
CA TRP A 15 7.88 11.10 -8.61
C TRP A 15 7.51 10.97 -7.14
N ILE A 16 6.23 10.74 -6.87
CA ILE A 16 5.67 10.70 -5.52
C ILE A 16 5.23 9.28 -5.17
N PHE A 17 6.04 8.61 -4.35
CA PHE A 17 5.77 7.28 -3.83
C PHE A 17 5.34 7.35 -2.36
N TRP A 18 4.23 6.70 -2.04
CA TRP A 18 3.70 6.66 -0.67
C TRP A 18 3.81 5.27 -0.06
N ASN A 19 4.41 5.19 1.13
CA ASN A 19 4.38 3.99 1.93
C ASN A 19 3.15 4.00 2.84
N TYR A 20 2.15 3.21 2.48
CA TYR A 20 0.90 3.03 3.21
C TYR A 20 0.91 1.79 4.12
N ALA A 21 2.09 1.25 4.47
CA ALA A 21 2.22 -0.02 5.20
C ALA A 21 1.25 -0.17 6.37
N THR A 22 1.14 0.85 7.24
CA THR A 22 0.20 0.83 8.37
C THR A 22 -1.00 1.76 8.14
N ALA A 23 -0.83 2.84 7.38
CA ALA A 23 -1.88 3.83 7.17
C ALA A 23 -3.06 3.29 6.34
N ALA A 24 -2.81 2.35 5.41
CA ALA A 24 -3.83 1.80 4.54
C ALA A 24 -5.05 1.21 5.27
N LEU A 25 -4.90 0.76 6.52
CA LEU A 25 -6.01 0.25 7.31
C LEU A 25 -6.96 1.37 7.75
N TYR A 26 -6.41 2.52 8.13
CA TYR A 26 -7.14 3.59 8.79
C TYR A 26 -7.63 4.66 7.84
N VAL A 27 -6.95 4.88 6.71
CA VAL A 27 -7.31 5.97 5.78
C VAL A 27 -7.82 5.47 4.44
N LYS A 28 -8.60 6.32 3.77
CA LYS A 28 -8.96 6.13 2.36
C LYS A 28 -7.70 6.26 1.51
N ILE A 29 -7.50 5.31 0.61
CA ILE A 29 -6.39 5.34 -0.36
C ILE A 29 -6.93 6.00 -1.62
N ASP A 30 -6.49 7.23 -1.87
CA ASP A 30 -6.87 8.00 -3.06
C ASP A 30 -5.61 8.34 -3.87
N MET A 31 -5.49 7.77 -5.06
CA MET A 31 -4.35 8.00 -5.96
C MET A 31 -4.39 9.38 -6.63
N ASN A 32 -5.59 9.98 -6.75
CA ASN A 32 -5.84 11.17 -7.56
C ASN A 32 -6.75 12.13 -6.80
N LEU A 33 -6.29 12.62 -5.66
CA LEU A 33 -7.06 13.54 -4.82
C LEU A 33 -7.38 14.86 -5.56
N SER A 34 -6.42 15.37 -6.35
CA SER A 34 -6.61 16.50 -7.27
C SER A 34 -5.48 16.55 -8.30
N GLU A 35 -5.54 17.48 -9.25
CA GLU A 35 -4.48 17.70 -10.25
C GLU A 35 -3.12 18.08 -9.64
N ILE A 36 -3.15 18.79 -8.50
CA ILE A 36 -1.95 19.24 -7.77
C ILE A 36 -1.62 18.36 -6.56
N ALA A 37 -2.37 17.27 -6.36
CA ALA A 37 -2.19 16.35 -5.25
C ALA A 37 -2.50 14.92 -5.69
N TYR A 38 -1.51 14.26 -6.28
CA TYR A 38 -1.60 12.88 -6.72
C TYR A 38 -0.42 12.04 -6.24
N LYS A 39 -0.55 10.72 -6.41
CA LYS A 39 0.49 9.74 -6.10
C LYS A 39 0.85 8.99 -7.37
N ASP A 40 2.12 8.74 -7.59
CA ASP A 40 2.59 7.93 -8.72
C ASP A 40 2.54 6.44 -8.38
N ALA A 41 2.84 6.11 -7.13
CA ALA A 41 2.64 4.77 -6.58
C ALA A 41 2.38 4.77 -5.07
N VAL A 42 1.71 3.72 -4.61
CA VAL A 42 1.42 3.42 -3.21
C VAL A 42 1.80 1.97 -2.93
N PHE A 43 2.53 1.76 -1.82
CA PHE A 43 2.88 0.44 -1.30
C PHE A 43 2.04 0.11 -0.07
N ILE A 44 1.46 -1.08 -0.02
CA ILE A 44 0.60 -1.54 1.08
C ILE A 44 1.16 -2.85 1.65
N SER A 45 1.29 -2.89 2.96
CA SER A 45 1.69 -4.09 3.70
C SER A 45 0.47 -4.76 4.31
N MET A 46 -0.16 -5.66 3.56
CA MET A 46 -1.41 -6.29 3.97
C MET A 46 -1.28 -7.09 5.27
N TYR A 47 -0.08 -7.60 5.59
CA TYR A 47 0.18 -8.29 6.86
C TYR A 47 0.02 -7.43 8.12
N LYS A 48 -0.16 -6.12 7.97
CA LYS A 48 -0.46 -5.20 9.08
C LYS A 48 -1.95 -4.96 9.28
N PHE A 49 -2.80 -5.54 8.44
CA PHE A 49 -4.26 -5.49 8.61
C PHE A 49 -4.74 -6.56 9.58
N VAL A 50 -5.97 -6.40 10.06
CA VAL A 50 -6.68 -7.45 10.81
C VAL A 50 -6.79 -8.68 9.92
N ASP A 51 -6.30 -9.83 10.42
CA ASP A 51 -6.20 -11.09 9.67
C ASP A 51 -5.27 -11.05 8.44
N GLY A 52 -4.36 -10.09 8.41
CA GLY A 52 -3.35 -9.91 7.36
C GLY A 52 -2.21 -10.94 7.28
N PRO A 53 -1.85 -11.76 8.28
CA PRO A 53 -0.77 -12.74 8.11
C PRO A 53 -0.99 -13.60 6.86
N LEU A 54 0.08 -13.88 6.09
CA LEU A 54 0.01 -14.61 4.81
C LEU A 54 -0.86 -13.91 3.75
N THR A 55 -0.74 -12.58 3.63
CA THR A 55 -1.30 -11.81 2.51
C THR A 55 -0.16 -11.18 1.69
N PRO A 56 -0.33 -10.99 0.37
CA PRO A 56 0.68 -10.36 -0.46
C PRO A 56 0.85 -8.88 -0.12
N GLY A 57 2.03 -8.34 -0.41
CA GLY A 57 2.18 -6.88 -0.54
C GLY A 57 1.42 -6.40 -1.77
N ILE A 58 0.81 -5.21 -1.70
CA ILE A 58 0.08 -4.62 -2.83
C ILE A 58 0.81 -3.35 -3.28
N LEU A 59 1.07 -3.28 -4.59
CA LEU A 59 1.54 -2.09 -5.28
C LEU A 59 0.39 -1.52 -6.12
N ILE A 60 0.03 -0.26 -5.87
CA ILE A 60 -0.88 0.50 -6.73
C ILE A 60 -0.02 1.55 -7.44
N ALA A 61 -0.02 1.54 -8.77
CA ALA A 61 0.87 2.37 -9.55
C ALA A 61 0.21 2.95 -10.81
N LYS A 62 0.60 4.16 -11.21
CA LYS A 62 0.14 4.76 -12.47
C LYS A 62 0.81 4.08 -13.66
N LYS A 63 0.02 3.37 -14.47
CA LYS A 63 0.48 2.63 -15.65
C LYS A 63 1.40 3.45 -16.57
N LYS A 64 1.07 4.72 -16.84
CA LYS A 64 1.88 5.62 -17.69
C LYS A 64 3.34 5.78 -17.21
N ASN A 65 3.59 5.69 -15.91
CA ASN A 65 4.92 5.88 -15.32
C ASN A 65 5.71 4.57 -15.24
N PHE A 66 5.02 3.42 -15.19
CA PHE A 66 5.62 2.10 -15.05
C PHE A 66 5.86 1.40 -16.40
N LEU A 67 5.09 1.73 -17.44
CA LEU A 67 5.32 1.19 -18.79
C LEU A 67 6.59 1.73 -19.46
N SER A 68 7.11 2.88 -19.02
CA SER A 68 8.31 3.48 -19.61
C SER A 68 9.62 2.94 -19.03
N MET A 69 9.56 2.20 -17.91
CA MET A 69 10.75 1.67 -17.26
C MET A 69 11.30 0.49 -18.07
N LYS A 70 12.41 0.74 -18.78
CA LYS A 70 13.20 -0.30 -19.47
C LYS A 70 13.81 -1.33 -18.50
N PHE A 71 13.84 -1.03 -17.21
CA PHE A 71 14.44 -1.88 -16.19
C PHE A 71 13.43 -2.90 -15.68
N ARG A 72 13.61 -4.17 -16.09
CA ARG A 72 12.82 -5.31 -15.63
C ARG A 72 13.63 -6.05 -14.57
N LEU A 73 13.22 -5.91 -13.31
CA LEU A 73 14.03 -6.26 -12.13
C LEU A 73 14.31 -7.75 -11.98
N ILE A 74 13.49 -8.64 -12.54
CA ILE A 74 13.66 -10.08 -12.36
C ILE A 74 13.21 -10.82 -13.61
N LEU A 75 14.15 -11.52 -14.28
CA LEU A 75 13.81 -12.53 -15.29
C LEU A 75 13.19 -13.73 -14.56
N GLN A 76 11.87 -13.77 -14.47
CA GLN A 76 11.13 -14.91 -13.94
C GLN A 76 10.54 -15.71 -15.09
N GLY A 77 10.58 -17.05 -15.03
CA GLY A 77 10.16 -17.91 -16.14
C GLY A 77 8.72 -17.68 -16.61
N SER A 78 7.82 -17.23 -15.74
CA SER A 78 6.43 -16.87 -16.04
C SER A 78 6.25 -15.55 -16.78
N THR A 79 7.29 -14.71 -16.83
CA THR A 79 7.26 -13.40 -17.50
C THR A 79 7.79 -13.46 -18.92
N VAL A 80 8.22 -14.64 -19.36
CA VAL A 80 8.75 -14.90 -20.69
C VAL A 80 7.64 -15.40 -21.59
N GLU A 81 7.42 -14.71 -22.71
CA GLU A 81 6.41 -15.06 -23.71
C GLU A 81 7.00 -15.98 -24.79
N PHE A 82 8.23 -15.70 -25.23
CA PHE A 82 8.89 -16.48 -26.27
C PHE A 82 10.41 -16.52 -26.07
N VAL A 83 11.03 -17.67 -26.36
CA VAL A 83 12.49 -17.85 -26.24
C VAL A 83 13.05 -18.43 -27.53
N THR A 84 14.14 -17.82 -27.99
CA THR A 84 15.03 -18.36 -29.02
C THR A 84 16.46 -18.44 -28.47
N ARG A 85 17.39 -18.99 -29.24
CA ARG A 85 18.81 -19.06 -28.84
C ARG A 85 19.47 -17.69 -28.66
N THR A 86 18.92 -16.63 -29.27
CA THR A 86 19.54 -15.29 -29.33
C THR A 86 18.63 -14.19 -28.79
N HIS A 87 17.36 -14.50 -28.54
CA HIS A 87 16.35 -13.51 -28.16
C HIS A 87 15.33 -14.08 -27.18
N ILE A 88 14.93 -13.25 -26.22
CA ILE A 88 13.88 -13.54 -25.25
C ILE A 88 12.85 -12.42 -25.36
N GLU A 89 11.63 -12.77 -25.69
CA GLU A 89 10.48 -11.88 -25.61
C GLU A 89 9.79 -12.08 -24.27
N TYR A 90 9.47 -10.96 -23.63
CA TYR A 90 8.77 -10.94 -22.36
C TYR A 90 7.34 -10.46 -22.56
N VAL A 91 6.46 -10.87 -21.66
CA VAL A 91 5.06 -10.47 -21.62
C VAL A 91 4.96 -8.93 -21.64
N LYS A 92 3.98 -8.37 -22.35
CA LYS A 92 3.80 -6.91 -22.39
C LYS A 92 2.92 -6.38 -21.26
N ASP A 93 2.17 -7.27 -20.64
CA ASP A 93 1.36 -6.96 -19.47
C ASP A 93 2.26 -6.69 -18.25
N ILE A 94 2.15 -5.48 -17.70
CA ILE A 94 2.95 -5.03 -16.56
C ILE A 94 2.55 -5.74 -15.26
N GLU A 95 1.27 -6.12 -15.11
CA GLU A 95 0.78 -6.78 -13.90
C GLU A 95 1.36 -8.19 -13.79
N ILE A 96 1.28 -8.96 -14.88
CA ILE A 96 1.90 -10.30 -14.98
C ILE A 96 3.41 -10.22 -14.76
N HIS A 97 4.04 -9.14 -15.25
CA HIS A 97 5.46 -8.91 -15.08
C HIS A 97 5.89 -8.70 -13.63
N GLU A 98 5.18 -7.84 -12.91
CA GLU A 98 5.48 -7.48 -11.52
C GLU A 98 5.06 -8.59 -10.55
N GLU A 99 3.99 -9.32 -10.86
CA GLU A 99 3.50 -10.45 -10.06
C GLU A 99 4.48 -11.64 -10.10
N GLY A 100 5.15 -11.88 -11.24
CA GLY A 100 6.14 -12.93 -11.37
C GLY A 100 5.54 -14.33 -11.48
N VAL A 101 6.11 -15.34 -10.82
CA VAL A 101 5.57 -16.71 -10.81
C VAL A 101 4.26 -16.76 -10.01
N THR A 102 3.35 -17.68 -10.39
CA THR A 102 2.03 -17.96 -9.78
C THR A 102 1.85 -17.34 -8.39
N ALA A 103 1.14 -16.21 -8.33
CA ALA A 103 0.76 -15.65 -7.04
C ALA A 103 0.00 -16.68 -6.23
N ASN A 104 0.24 -16.68 -4.92
CA ASN A 104 -0.52 -17.53 -4.03
C ASN A 104 -1.98 -17.08 -4.04
N MET A 105 -2.81 -17.78 -4.83
CA MET A 105 -4.22 -17.43 -5.05
C MET A 105 -5.00 -17.31 -3.74
N LEU A 106 -4.66 -18.14 -2.74
CA LEU A 106 -5.29 -18.06 -1.41
C LEU A 106 -4.95 -16.76 -0.70
N ASP A 107 -3.70 -16.30 -0.80
CA ASP A 107 -3.26 -15.06 -0.16
C ASP A 107 -3.88 -13.84 -0.84
N VAL A 108 -4.08 -13.89 -2.17
CA VAL A 108 -4.82 -12.86 -2.93
C VAL A 108 -6.30 -12.83 -2.52
N ILE A 109 -6.96 -13.99 -2.39
CA ILE A 109 -8.35 -14.09 -1.90
C ILE A 109 -8.45 -13.49 -0.49
N ARG A 110 -7.52 -13.83 0.41
CA ARG A 110 -7.46 -13.26 1.77
C ARG A 110 -7.30 -11.75 1.74
N ALA A 111 -6.41 -11.21 0.90
CA ALA A 111 -6.26 -9.77 0.75
C ALA A 111 -7.57 -9.10 0.32
N GLY A 112 -8.29 -9.69 -0.63
CA GLY A 112 -9.62 -9.22 -1.05
C GLY A 112 -10.64 -9.19 0.09
N LEU A 113 -10.69 -10.25 0.90
CA LEU A 113 -11.57 -10.33 2.08
C LEU A 113 -11.21 -9.28 3.14
N VAL A 114 -9.92 -9.05 3.38
CA VAL A 114 -9.44 -8.03 4.32
C VAL A 114 -9.85 -6.62 3.88
N PHE A 115 -9.76 -6.30 2.58
CA PHE A 115 -10.26 -5.02 2.06
C PHE A 115 -11.78 -4.91 2.15
N HIS A 116 -12.50 -5.99 1.84
CA HIS A 116 -13.95 -6.00 1.97
C HIS A 116 -14.38 -5.75 3.43
N LEU A 117 -13.71 -6.39 4.39
CA LEU A 117 -13.92 -6.15 5.81
C LEU A 117 -13.65 -4.69 6.18
N LYS A 118 -12.52 -4.12 5.74
CA LYS A 118 -12.18 -2.71 5.96
C LYS A 118 -13.31 -1.79 5.47
N GLU A 119 -13.81 -1.99 4.25
CA GLU A 119 -14.88 -1.17 3.68
C GLU A 119 -16.21 -1.34 4.43
N SER A 120 -16.49 -2.55 4.95
CA SER A 120 -17.70 -2.80 5.74
C SER A 120 -17.68 -2.09 7.10
N VAL A 121 -16.54 -2.07 7.79
CA VAL A 121 -16.36 -1.39 9.08
C VAL A 121 -16.24 0.13 8.89
N ARG A 122 -15.62 0.55 7.79
CA ARG A 122 -15.29 1.94 7.42
C ARG A 122 -14.23 2.59 8.33
N CYS A 123 -13.37 3.39 7.71
CA CYS A 123 -12.27 4.11 8.37
C CYS A 123 -12.70 4.92 9.61
N HIS A 124 -13.78 5.71 9.49
CA HIS A 124 -14.23 6.58 10.59
C HIS A 124 -14.64 5.82 11.86
N THR A 125 -15.15 4.59 11.72
CA THR A 125 -15.53 3.77 12.88
C THR A 125 -14.28 3.24 13.59
N LEU A 126 -13.24 2.88 12.83
CA LEU A 126 -11.94 2.49 13.39
C LEU A 126 -11.29 3.66 14.12
N GLU A 127 -11.24 4.84 13.50
CA GLU A 127 -10.68 6.07 14.12
C GLU A 127 -11.42 6.42 15.41
N ALA A 128 -12.76 6.48 15.40
CA ALA A 128 -13.53 6.79 16.60
C ALA A 128 -13.31 5.77 17.73
N ARG A 129 -13.11 4.48 17.39
CA ARG A 129 -12.83 3.43 18.36
C ARG A 129 -11.41 3.57 18.94
N GLU A 130 -10.44 3.88 18.10
CA GLU A 130 -9.06 4.13 18.49
C GLU A 130 -8.98 5.33 19.44
N ASP A 131 -9.59 6.46 19.08
CA ASP A 131 -9.65 7.67 19.90
C ASP A 131 -10.26 7.39 21.28
N ALA A 132 -11.35 6.62 21.34
CA ALA A 132 -11.99 6.24 22.61
C ALA A 132 -11.07 5.38 23.49
N LEU A 133 -10.33 4.44 22.89
CA LEU A 133 -9.37 3.59 23.59
C LEU A 133 -8.16 4.40 24.08
N VAL A 134 -7.61 5.25 23.22
CA VAL A 134 -6.50 6.16 23.52
C VAL A 134 -6.89 7.07 24.69
N ALA A 135 -8.05 7.72 24.64
CA ALA A 135 -8.54 8.56 25.73
C ALA A 135 -8.71 7.77 27.05
N LYS A 136 -9.22 6.54 26.98
CA LYS A 136 -9.36 5.66 28.15
C LYS A 136 -8.00 5.29 28.75
N ILE A 137 -7.03 4.97 27.90
CA ILE A 137 -5.65 4.62 28.28
C ILE A 137 -4.98 5.83 28.94
N PHE A 138 -4.95 6.97 28.27
CA PHE A 138 -4.35 8.21 28.80
C PHE A 138 -4.95 8.62 30.14
N ARG A 139 -6.29 8.51 30.30
CA ARG A 139 -6.96 8.78 31.58
C ARG A 139 -6.55 7.80 32.69
N LYS A 140 -6.21 6.55 32.38
CA LYS A 140 -5.75 5.56 33.36
C LYS A 140 -4.29 5.83 33.75
N PHE A 141 -3.43 6.09 32.77
CA PHE A 141 -2.01 6.38 32.99
C PHE A 141 -1.78 7.72 33.72
N SER A 142 -2.59 8.75 33.47
CA SER A 142 -2.50 10.03 34.18
C SER A 142 -2.87 9.93 35.67
N LYS A 143 -3.58 8.87 36.07
CA LYS A 143 -3.89 8.57 37.48
C LYS A 143 -2.80 7.75 38.17
N SER A 144 -2.04 6.94 37.43
CA SER A 144 -0.99 6.07 38.02
C SER A 144 0.35 6.78 38.23
N SER A 145 0.61 7.90 37.56
CA SER A 145 1.81 8.73 37.77
C SER A 145 1.82 9.51 39.09
N LYS A 146 0.75 9.43 39.89
CA LYS A 146 0.67 9.99 41.26
C LYS A 146 1.05 9.00 42.37
N THR A 147 1.59 7.84 42.04
CA THR A 147 2.05 6.88 43.05
C THR A 147 3.50 7.23 43.41
N ASN A 148 3.66 7.97 44.51
CA ASN A 148 4.94 8.34 45.09
C ASN A 148 5.74 7.06 45.39
N TYR A 149 6.91 6.92 44.76
CA TYR A 149 7.98 6.09 45.29
C TYR A 149 8.67 6.90 46.39
N THR A 150 8.21 6.72 47.63
CA THR A 150 9.00 6.97 48.85
C THR A 150 9.73 5.72 49.24
#